data_AF-A0A834QZW9-F1
#
_entry.id   AF-A0A834QZW9-F1
#
_cell.length_a   1.000
_cell.length_b   1.000
_cell.length_c   1.000
_cell.angle_alpha   90.00
_cell.angle_beta   90.00
_cell.angle_gamma   90.00
#
_symmetry.space_group_name_H-M   'P 1'
#
loop_
_entity.id
_entity.type
_entity.pdbx_description
1 polymer ?
#
loop_
_entity_poly.entity_id
_entity_poly.type
_entity_poly.pdbx_seq_one_letter_code
_entity_poly.pdbx_strand_id
1 'polypeptide(L)'
;MRDVKLIQQQCNQFKNRLSTLATTNTVEDATKNLQKFEDFVKIFESTLIKMNSVENRGTELVKIENIYSSDIKSKLHDLNKQRQECSKLITDKKDKLSDDLIYAQFEQDVLESKHWIKEKQLQIEKERQSLMQNDDIDKVEVDIESKLKKLQKHQALEAEIDSNISKIIDIQNKSKHLISKNHVNSNQIHHDQEELLKEFTNLNESLKIVYKGLEEARDIYEFEKNIEQIEIWIRDKELMIQFNDMGEDYEHCQSLLRKLDDVGTDMKVDEKKITSINELAEKLVKKSQNVNIENKLLALNEKWKQLRLKISEHRNRLIDALEIHSLNRELDDIKERISEKHSLVIKDCDAKDLDSIRNIERKHETICLDITAIQQQFKAFIEKDFKNIESVLGTKNAELLNKSQSKINKIEENLSKLNEECSLKSQKLMLLVKTHKFFHLFKEYEKWSEKMLTDRLTKNSNSENVSQAKNELKDHECLKAELVSKCETNERIKNEGLELLNELKNTQNQSNIEKITSCIAKSEELQKSMEHEWQNKNDYLKQIEQLHKFIDNWKLSDSWLTSKEAFLTNEDLGINLKAVDKLIKKMIYF
;
A
#
# COMPACT_ATOMS: atom_id res chain seq x y z
N MET A 1 -10.14 120.56 -23.88
CA MET A 1 -11.55 120.71 -24.31
C MET A 1 -11.88 119.96 -25.59
N ARG A 2 -11.17 120.20 -26.71
CA ARG A 2 -11.34 119.46 -27.97
C ARG A 2 -11.16 117.95 -27.77
N ASP A 3 -10.09 117.57 -27.07
CA ASP A 3 -9.76 116.16 -26.79
C ASP A 3 -10.83 115.48 -25.94
N VAL A 4 -11.40 116.17 -24.94
CA VAL A 4 -12.50 115.67 -24.11
C VAL A 4 -13.74 115.37 -24.96
N LYS A 5 -14.14 116.27 -25.88
CA LYS A 5 -15.28 116.04 -26.77
C LYS A 5 -15.05 114.87 -27.73
N LEU A 6 -13.83 114.76 -28.29
CA LEU A 6 -13.48 113.66 -29.19
C LEU A 6 -13.54 112.31 -28.46
N ILE A 7 -12.99 112.25 -27.26
CA ILE A 7 -13.02 111.06 -26.41
C ILE A 7 -14.46 110.70 -26.01
N GLN A 8 -15.30 111.67 -25.66
CA GLN A 8 -16.73 111.44 -25.36
C GLN A 8 -17.48 110.88 -26.57
N GLN A 9 -17.21 111.38 -27.78
CA GLN A 9 -17.77 110.83 -29.02
C GLN A 9 -17.31 109.39 -29.26
N GLN A 10 -16.02 109.10 -29.03
CA GLN A 10 -15.48 107.75 -29.13
C GLN A 10 -16.13 106.81 -28.10
N CYS A 11 -16.27 107.21 -26.84
CA CYS A 11 -17.01 106.45 -25.80
C CYS A 11 -18.44 106.11 -26.22
N ASN A 12 -19.18 107.06 -26.80
CA ASN A 12 -20.54 106.82 -27.26
C ASN A 12 -20.59 105.87 -28.45
N GLN A 13 -19.62 105.97 -29.37
CA GLN A 13 -19.47 104.98 -30.45
C GLN A 13 -19.12 103.60 -29.91
N PHE A 14 -18.26 103.50 -28.88
CA PHE A 14 -17.94 102.24 -28.21
C PHE A 14 -19.19 101.61 -27.57
N LYS A 15 -19.98 102.39 -26.83
CA LYS A 15 -21.26 101.95 -26.24
C LYS A 15 -22.23 101.40 -27.29
N ASN A 16 -22.37 102.07 -28.43
CA ASN A 16 -23.24 101.63 -29.52
C ASN A 16 -22.74 100.36 -30.22
N ARG A 17 -21.43 100.14 -30.30
CA ARG A 17 -20.89 98.92 -30.93
C ARG A 17 -21.03 97.71 -29.99
N LEU A 18 -20.84 97.91 -28.69
CA LEU A 18 -21.02 96.87 -27.66
C LEU A 18 -22.43 96.28 -27.65
N SER A 19 -23.45 97.07 -27.98
CA SER A 19 -24.85 96.59 -28.06
C SER A 19 -25.17 95.80 -29.33
N THR A 20 -24.31 95.82 -30.36
CA THR A 20 -24.55 95.15 -31.65
C THR A 20 -23.96 93.73 -31.77
N LEU A 21 -23.14 93.30 -30.80
CA LEU A 21 -22.56 91.95 -30.80
C LEU A 21 -23.62 90.93 -30.36
N ALA A 22 -24.17 90.21 -31.33
CA ALA A 22 -25.17 89.15 -31.12
C ALA A 22 -24.57 87.91 -30.46
N THR A 23 -25.41 87.20 -29.71
CA THR A 23 -25.12 85.87 -29.17
C THR A 23 -25.21 84.84 -30.29
N THR A 24 -24.34 83.81 -30.26
CA THR A 24 -24.26 82.76 -31.29
C THR A 24 -24.18 81.38 -30.65
N ASN A 25 -24.67 80.35 -31.35
CA ASN A 25 -24.79 78.99 -30.81
C ASN A 25 -23.71 78.01 -31.33
N THR A 26 -22.71 78.47 -32.09
CA THR A 26 -21.61 77.60 -32.56
C THR A 26 -20.30 78.01 -31.90
N VAL A 27 -19.42 77.04 -31.61
CA VAL A 27 -18.11 77.31 -31.00
C VAL A 27 -17.27 78.20 -31.90
N GLU A 28 -17.29 77.97 -33.21
CA GLU A 28 -16.57 78.79 -34.18
C GLU A 28 -17.05 80.25 -34.18
N ASP A 29 -18.35 80.49 -34.19
CA ASP A 29 -18.89 81.85 -34.24
C ASP A 29 -18.74 82.56 -32.88
N ALA A 30 -18.89 81.84 -31.76
CA ALA A 30 -18.63 82.36 -30.43
C ALA A 30 -17.16 82.75 -30.26
N THR A 31 -16.23 81.92 -30.74
CA THR A 31 -14.78 82.21 -30.74
C THR A 31 -14.47 83.42 -31.62
N LYS A 32 -15.04 83.49 -32.83
CA LYS A 32 -14.90 84.66 -33.72
C LYS A 32 -15.46 85.94 -33.09
N ASN A 33 -16.57 85.87 -32.38
CA ASN A 33 -17.17 87.01 -31.69
C ASN A 33 -16.33 87.48 -30.51
N LEU A 34 -15.78 86.56 -29.73
CA LEU A 34 -14.84 86.87 -28.66
C LEU A 34 -13.57 87.52 -29.21
N GLN A 35 -13.01 86.99 -30.31
CA GLN A 35 -11.84 87.58 -30.97
C GLN A 35 -12.12 89.01 -31.48
N LYS A 36 -13.25 89.23 -32.16
CA LYS A 36 -13.68 90.56 -32.60
C LYS A 36 -13.84 91.52 -31.43
N PHE A 37 -14.35 91.04 -30.31
CA PHE A 37 -14.49 91.82 -29.09
C PHE A 37 -13.13 92.15 -28.46
N GLU A 38 -12.19 91.20 -28.39
CA GLU A 38 -10.83 91.45 -27.91
C GLU A 38 -10.09 92.48 -28.77
N ASP A 39 -10.19 92.38 -30.09
CA ASP A 39 -9.61 93.35 -31.01
C ASP A 39 -10.22 94.75 -30.83
N PHE A 40 -11.52 94.80 -30.53
CA PHE A 40 -12.20 96.04 -30.17
C PHE A 40 -11.75 96.59 -28.80
N VAL A 41 -11.52 95.73 -27.80
CA VAL A 41 -11.00 96.13 -26.48
C VAL A 41 -9.60 96.72 -26.59
N LYS A 42 -8.71 96.17 -27.43
CA LYS A 42 -7.38 96.76 -27.70
C LYS A 42 -7.48 98.20 -28.20
N ILE A 43 -8.46 98.51 -29.05
CA ILE A 43 -8.73 99.88 -29.53
C ILE A 43 -9.19 100.78 -28.36
N PHE A 44 -10.05 100.28 -27.47
CA PHE A 44 -10.48 101.01 -26.29
C PHE A 44 -9.33 101.27 -25.31
N GLU A 45 -8.45 100.30 -25.06
CA GLU A 45 -7.26 100.46 -24.22
C GLU A 45 -6.34 101.58 -24.74
N SER A 46 -6.15 101.66 -26.06
CA SER A 46 -5.39 102.77 -26.67
C SER A 46 -6.05 104.14 -26.43
N THR A 47 -7.38 104.17 -26.35
CA THR A 47 -8.15 105.38 -26.05
C THR A 47 -8.09 105.72 -24.55
N LEU A 48 -8.03 104.70 -23.68
CA LEU A 48 -7.83 104.84 -22.24
C LEU A 48 -6.50 105.52 -21.90
N ILE A 49 -5.43 105.21 -22.63
CA ILE A 49 -4.13 105.89 -22.50
C ILE A 49 -4.26 107.39 -22.80
N LYS A 50 -5.02 107.75 -23.85
CA LYS A 50 -5.30 109.15 -24.21
C LYS A 50 -6.16 109.83 -23.14
N MET A 51 -7.15 109.13 -22.58
CA MET A 51 -7.96 109.62 -21.45
C MET A 51 -7.10 109.93 -20.22
N ASN A 52 -6.21 109.01 -19.83
CA ASN A 52 -5.28 109.22 -18.70
C ASN A 52 -4.39 110.45 -18.92
N SER A 53 -3.89 110.65 -20.14
CA SER A 53 -3.09 111.84 -20.48
C SER A 53 -3.90 113.15 -20.35
N VAL A 54 -5.15 113.16 -20.83
CA VAL A 54 -6.06 114.31 -20.71
C VAL A 54 -6.44 114.57 -19.25
N GLU A 55 -6.59 113.52 -18.45
CA GLU A 55 -6.87 113.59 -17.01
C GLU A 55 -5.67 114.16 -16.23
N ASN A 56 -4.46 113.66 -16.48
CA ASN A 56 -3.24 114.17 -15.86
C ASN A 56 -3.02 115.65 -16.18
N ARG A 57 -3.15 116.03 -17.46
CA ARG A 57 -3.01 117.43 -17.87
C ARG A 57 -4.14 118.31 -17.34
N GLY A 58 -5.35 117.78 -17.28
CA GLY A 58 -6.51 118.48 -16.73
C GLY A 58 -6.39 118.73 -15.22
N THR A 59 -5.88 117.76 -14.46
CA THR A 59 -5.63 117.88 -13.01
C THR A 59 -4.50 118.86 -12.71
N GLU A 60 -3.44 118.89 -13.52
CA GLU A 60 -2.39 119.93 -13.45
C GLU A 60 -2.95 121.34 -13.69
N LEU A 61 -3.79 121.52 -14.72
CA LEU A 61 -4.42 122.81 -15.03
C LEU A 61 -5.37 123.30 -13.93
N VAL A 62 -6.00 122.37 -13.20
CA VAL A 62 -6.84 122.66 -12.03
C VAL A 62 -6.01 123.11 -10.83
N LYS A 63 -4.78 122.61 -10.65
CA LYS A 63 -3.87 123.02 -9.56
C LYS A 63 -3.35 124.46 -9.70
N ILE A 64 -3.38 125.02 -10.91
CA ILE A 64 -2.92 126.39 -11.22
C ILE A 64 -3.99 127.45 -10.87
N GLU A 65 -5.19 127.04 -10.43
CA GLU A 65 -6.31 127.91 -10.00
C GLU A 65 -6.65 129.05 -10.97
N ASN A 66 -7.00 128.70 -12.22
CA ASN A 66 -7.51 129.65 -13.22
C ASN A 66 -9.05 129.78 -13.19
N ILE A 67 -9.59 130.79 -13.87
CA ILE A 67 -11.04 131.09 -14.00
C ILE A 67 -11.85 129.89 -14.57
N TYR A 68 -11.20 128.99 -15.32
CA TYR A 68 -11.82 127.82 -15.95
C TYR A 68 -11.72 126.52 -15.13
N SER A 69 -11.16 126.57 -13.92
CA SER A 69 -10.90 125.38 -13.09
C SER A 69 -12.17 124.62 -12.72
N SER A 70 -13.29 125.31 -12.51
CA SER A 70 -14.60 124.70 -12.24
C SER A 70 -15.11 123.88 -13.45
N ASP A 71 -15.04 124.48 -14.65
CA ASP A 71 -15.47 123.84 -15.90
C ASP A 71 -14.59 122.64 -16.27
N ILE A 72 -13.28 122.73 -16.01
CA ILE A 72 -12.32 121.63 -16.22
C ILE A 72 -12.61 120.49 -15.24
N LYS A 73 -12.84 120.77 -13.95
CA LYS A 73 -13.23 119.76 -12.95
C LYS A 73 -14.50 119.01 -13.34
N SER A 74 -15.55 119.74 -13.74
CA SER A 74 -16.82 119.16 -14.17
C SER A 74 -16.65 118.21 -15.37
N LYS A 75 -15.92 118.63 -16.41
CA LYS A 75 -15.68 117.81 -17.59
C LYS A 75 -14.77 116.61 -17.35
N LEU A 76 -13.79 116.71 -16.45
CA LEU A 76 -12.98 115.56 -16.02
C LEU A 76 -13.82 114.55 -15.23
N HIS A 77 -14.73 115.03 -14.38
CA HIS A 77 -15.66 114.17 -13.65
C HIS A 77 -16.58 113.39 -14.62
N ASP A 78 -17.18 114.08 -15.61
CA ASP A 78 -18.01 113.44 -16.62
C ASP A 78 -17.24 112.42 -17.47
N LEU A 79 -15.99 112.75 -17.84
CA LEU A 79 -15.10 111.85 -18.57
C LEU A 79 -14.79 110.58 -17.77
N ASN A 80 -14.49 110.72 -16.47
CA ASN A 80 -14.22 109.60 -15.58
C ASN A 80 -15.45 108.74 -15.32
N LYS A 81 -16.63 109.35 -15.17
CA LYS A 81 -17.90 108.62 -15.07
C LYS A 81 -18.16 107.79 -16.33
N GLN A 82 -18.00 108.40 -17.52
CA GLN A 82 -18.15 107.68 -18.79
C GLN A 82 -17.13 106.56 -18.97
N ARG A 83 -15.89 106.77 -18.52
CA ARG A 83 -14.83 105.75 -18.51
C ARG A 83 -15.24 104.57 -17.64
N GLN A 84 -15.67 104.81 -16.40
CA GLN A 84 -16.12 103.75 -15.49
C GLN A 84 -17.31 102.97 -16.06
N GLU A 85 -18.29 103.66 -16.66
CA GLU A 85 -19.43 103.01 -17.33
C GLU A 85 -18.99 102.15 -18.52
N CYS A 86 -18.10 102.64 -19.38
CA CYS A 86 -17.61 101.87 -20.53
C CYS A 86 -16.77 100.67 -20.09
N SER A 87 -15.89 100.85 -19.09
CA SER A 87 -15.10 99.78 -18.52
C SER A 87 -15.99 98.69 -17.91
N LYS A 88 -17.04 99.07 -17.18
CA LYS A 88 -18.02 98.11 -16.66
C LYS A 88 -18.73 97.35 -17.79
N LEU A 89 -19.21 98.05 -18.83
CA LEU A 89 -19.86 97.41 -19.98
C LEU A 89 -18.93 96.47 -20.75
N ILE A 90 -17.64 96.79 -20.83
CA ILE A 90 -16.63 95.92 -21.44
C ILE A 90 -16.44 94.66 -20.60
N THR A 91 -16.29 94.78 -19.27
CA THR A 91 -16.18 93.61 -18.39
C THR A 91 -17.43 92.74 -18.48
N ASP A 92 -18.62 93.33 -18.35
CA ASP A 92 -19.90 92.62 -18.42
C ASP A 92 -20.08 91.91 -19.78
N LYS A 93 -19.66 92.56 -20.88
CA LYS A 93 -19.74 91.98 -22.23
C LYS A 93 -18.69 90.89 -22.46
N LYS A 94 -17.48 91.03 -21.89
CA LYS A 94 -16.43 90.01 -21.92
C LYS A 94 -16.89 88.75 -21.22
N ASP A 95 -17.44 88.90 -20.01
CA ASP A 95 -17.95 87.78 -19.22
C ASP A 95 -19.09 87.08 -19.97
N LYS A 96 -20.03 87.85 -20.54
CA LYS A 96 -21.12 87.28 -21.34
C LYS A 96 -20.63 86.52 -22.58
N LEU A 97 -19.68 87.08 -23.34
CA LEU A 97 -19.13 86.40 -24.53
C LEU A 97 -18.30 85.16 -24.17
N SER A 98 -17.60 85.20 -23.02
CA SER A 98 -16.90 84.03 -22.49
C SER A 98 -17.88 82.94 -22.08
N ASP A 99 -19.00 83.30 -21.44
CA ASP A 99 -20.04 82.36 -21.06
C ASP A 99 -20.78 81.79 -22.30
N ASP A 100 -21.04 82.62 -23.32
CA ASP A 100 -21.60 82.17 -24.60
C ASP A 100 -20.67 81.15 -25.30
N LEU A 101 -19.35 81.33 -25.22
CA LEU A 101 -18.37 80.36 -25.74
C LEU A 101 -18.39 79.05 -24.94
N ILE A 102 -18.41 79.12 -23.61
CA ILE A 102 -18.51 77.92 -22.75
C ILE A 102 -19.83 77.19 -23.01
N TYR A 103 -20.93 77.91 -23.26
CA TYR A 103 -22.22 77.34 -23.63
C TYR A 103 -22.16 76.61 -24.98
N ALA A 104 -21.58 77.22 -26.02
CA ALA A 104 -21.43 76.57 -27.32
C ALA A 104 -20.56 75.31 -27.23
N GLN A 105 -19.49 75.33 -26.42
CA GLN A 105 -18.66 74.15 -26.14
C GLN A 105 -19.44 73.08 -25.38
N PHE A 106 -20.26 73.49 -24.39
CA PHE A 106 -21.13 72.57 -23.66
C PHE A 106 -22.13 71.87 -24.60
N GLU A 107 -22.81 72.59 -25.49
CA GLU A 107 -23.75 71.99 -26.45
C GLU A 107 -23.05 70.99 -27.38
N GLN A 108 -21.87 71.35 -27.91
CA GLN A 108 -21.08 70.46 -28.74
C GLN A 108 -20.68 69.18 -27.98
N ASP A 109 -20.11 69.33 -26.78
CA ASP A 109 -19.65 68.18 -25.98
C ASP A 109 -20.81 67.26 -25.57
N VAL A 110 -21.98 67.84 -25.25
CA VAL A 110 -23.19 67.07 -24.95
C VAL A 110 -23.64 66.28 -26.17
N LEU A 111 -23.69 66.90 -27.35
CA LEU A 111 -24.09 66.22 -28.59
C LEU A 111 -23.14 65.08 -28.95
N GLU A 112 -21.83 65.33 -28.90
CA GLU A 112 -20.80 64.31 -29.14
C GLU A 112 -20.92 63.15 -28.14
N SER A 113 -21.10 63.46 -26.85
CA SER A 113 -21.25 62.46 -25.80
C SER A 113 -22.54 61.64 -25.95
N LYS A 114 -23.68 62.29 -26.26
CA LYS A 114 -24.96 61.59 -26.54
C LYS A 114 -24.85 60.67 -27.76
N HIS A 115 -24.14 61.09 -28.81
CA HIS A 115 -23.92 60.25 -29.99
C HIS A 115 -23.08 59.01 -29.65
N TRP A 116 -21.97 59.20 -28.96
CA TRP A 116 -21.11 58.10 -28.51
C TRP A 116 -21.86 57.15 -27.56
N ILE A 117 -22.64 57.66 -26.60
CA ILE A 117 -23.46 56.82 -25.70
C ILE A 117 -24.44 55.96 -26.51
N LYS A 118 -25.13 56.53 -27.50
CA LYS A 118 -26.08 55.77 -28.35
C LYS A 118 -25.39 54.67 -29.15
N GLU A 119 -24.20 54.95 -29.70
CA GLU A 119 -23.39 53.93 -30.39
C GLU A 119 -23.06 52.76 -29.45
N LYS A 120 -22.60 53.05 -28.22
CA LYS A 120 -22.26 52.02 -27.23
C LYS A 120 -23.46 51.25 -26.71
N GLN A 121 -24.59 51.91 -26.49
CA GLN A 121 -25.85 51.23 -26.14
C GLN A 121 -26.24 50.20 -27.22
N LEU A 122 -26.11 50.56 -28.50
CA LEU A 122 -26.41 49.68 -29.62
C LEU A 122 -25.42 48.51 -29.72
N GLN A 123 -24.16 48.72 -29.35
CA GLN A 123 -23.16 47.66 -29.25
C GLN A 123 -23.47 46.68 -28.11
N ILE A 124 -23.80 47.17 -26.91
CA ILE A 124 -24.18 46.34 -25.76
C ILE A 124 -25.45 45.53 -26.07
N GLU A 125 -26.44 46.14 -26.72
CA GLU A 125 -27.68 45.46 -27.10
C GLU A 125 -27.43 44.33 -28.11
N LYS A 126 -26.54 44.54 -29.09
CA LYS A 126 -26.12 43.46 -30.00
C LYS A 126 -25.44 42.30 -29.27
N GLU A 127 -24.56 42.60 -28.31
CA GLU A 127 -23.91 41.57 -27.49
C GLU A 127 -24.94 40.78 -26.68
N ARG A 128 -25.88 41.49 -26.06
CA ARG A 128 -27.01 40.92 -25.30
C ARG A 128 -27.88 40.01 -26.15
N GLN A 129 -28.25 40.42 -27.35
CA GLN A 129 -29.04 39.59 -28.27
C GLN A 129 -28.28 38.33 -28.70
N SER A 130 -26.97 38.42 -28.94
CA SER A 130 -26.16 37.23 -29.25
C SER A 130 -26.01 36.27 -28.07
N LEU A 131 -26.24 36.72 -26.84
CA LEU A 131 -26.29 35.84 -25.66
C LEU A 131 -27.60 35.08 -25.57
N MET A 132 -28.70 35.69 -25.98
CA MET A 132 -30.03 35.06 -26.00
C MET A 132 -30.24 34.05 -27.15
N GLN A 133 -29.41 34.09 -28.19
CA GLN A 133 -29.55 33.22 -29.37
C GLN A 133 -28.81 31.88 -29.30
N ASN A 134 -28.01 31.59 -28.25
CA ASN A 134 -27.23 30.34 -28.16
C ASN A 134 -27.97 29.21 -27.41
N ASP A 135 -29.24 28.96 -27.75
CA ASP A 135 -30.01 27.82 -27.21
C ASP A 135 -29.74 26.50 -27.96
N ASP A 136 -28.84 26.46 -28.94
CA ASP A 136 -28.46 25.22 -29.64
C ASP A 136 -27.44 24.40 -28.83
N ILE A 137 -27.96 23.36 -28.20
CA ILE A 137 -27.32 22.46 -27.22
C ILE A 137 -26.15 21.61 -27.76
N ASP A 138 -25.85 21.63 -29.07
CA ASP A 138 -24.99 20.61 -29.70
C ASP A 138 -23.55 21.05 -30.10
N LYS A 139 -23.03 22.19 -29.60
CA LYS A 139 -21.64 22.62 -29.89
C LYS A 139 -20.84 23.00 -28.64
N VAL A 140 -20.53 22.00 -27.83
CA VAL A 140 -19.98 22.17 -26.48
C VAL A 140 -18.50 22.62 -26.47
N GLU A 141 -17.59 22.07 -27.30
CA GLU A 141 -16.15 22.40 -27.20
C GLU A 141 -15.74 23.81 -27.67
N VAL A 142 -16.59 24.50 -28.44
CA VAL A 142 -16.26 25.83 -29.01
C VAL A 142 -16.76 26.98 -28.14
N ASP A 143 -17.48 26.71 -27.05
CA ASP A 143 -18.25 27.72 -26.33
C ASP A 143 -17.48 28.44 -25.19
N ILE A 144 -16.55 27.81 -24.45
CA ILE A 144 -15.72 28.56 -23.46
C ILE A 144 -14.88 29.61 -24.15
N GLU A 145 -14.14 29.23 -25.20
CA GLU A 145 -13.22 30.16 -25.83
C GLU A 145 -13.98 31.32 -26.50
N SER A 146 -15.17 31.03 -27.04
CA SER A 146 -16.12 32.04 -27.52
C SER A 146 -16.61 32.95 -26.39
N LYS A 147 -17.07 32.40 -25.26
CA LYS A 147 -17.54 33.15 -24.08
C LYS A 147 -16.43 33.98 -23.43
N LEU A 148 -15.22 33.44 -23.31
CA LEU A 148 -14.03 34.17 -22.83
C LEU A 148 -13.66 35.31 -23.76
N LYS A 149 -13.70 35.10 -25.09
CA LYS A 149 -13.50 36.18 -26.07
C LYS A 149 -14.57 37.26 -25.93
N LYS A 150 -15.84 36.88 -25.70
CA LYS A 150 -16.92 37.84 -25.43
C LYS A 150 -16.69 38.61 -24.13
N LEU A 151 -16.25 37.95 -23.06
CA LEU A 151 -15.94 38.57 -21.77
C LEU A 151 -14.74 39.53 -21.87
N GLN A 152 -13.70 39.17 -22.64
CA GLN A 152 -12.58 40.07 -22.95
C GLN A 152 -13.02 41.30 -23.75
N LYS A 153 -13.90 41.14 -24.74
CA LYS A 153 -14.48 42.28 -25.49
C LYS A 153 -15.27 43.20 -24.56
N HIS A 154 -16.00 42.62 -23.61
CA HIS A 154 -16.76 43.38 -22.63
C HIS A 154 -15.87 44.16 -21.66
N GLN A 155 -14.76 43.58 -21.20
CA GLN A 155 -13.75 44.28 -20.40
C GLN A 155 -13.11 45.45 -21.17
N ALA A 156 -12.89 45.29 -22.47
CA ALA A 156 -12.41 46.39 -23.31
C ALA A 156 -13.45 47.52 -23.42
N LEU A 157 -14.74 47.18 -23.52
CA LEU A 157 -15.83 48.17 -23.51
C LEU A 157 -15.97 48.89 -22.16
N GLU A 158 -15.79 48.17 -21.05
CA GLU A 158 -15.76 48.75 -19.70
C GLU A 158 -14.63 49.77 -19.57
N ALA A 159 -13.42 49.42 -19.97
CA ALA A 159 -12.29 50.35 -19.98
C ALA A 159 -12.53 51.58 -20.88
N GLU A 160 -13.19 51.40 -22.02
CA GLU A 160 -13.56 52.51 -22.90
C GLU A 160 -14.59 53.44 -22.24
N ILE A 161 -15.60 52.88 -21.57
CA ILE A 161 -16.63 53.66 -20.84
C ILE A 161 -16.01 54.41 -19.66
N ASP A 162 -15.13 53.75 -18.90
CA ASP A 162 -14.41 54.36 -17.78
C ASP A 162 -13.55 55.54 -18.22
N SER A 163 -12.89 55.44 -19.39
CA SER A 163 -12.08 56.53 -19.92
C SER A 163 -12.89 57.80 -20.25
N ASN A 164 -14.18 57.64 -20.57
CA ASN A 164 -15.08 58.75 -20.89
C ASN A 164 -15.76 59.37 -19.66
N ILE A 165 -15.60 58.80 -18.46
CA ILE A 165 -16.09 59.41 -17.21
C ILE A 165 -15.53 60.83 -17.03
N SER A 166 -14.26 61.05 -17.36
CA SER A 166 -13.61 62.35 -17.26
C SER A 166 -14.31 63.43 -18.11
N LYS A 167 -14.68 63.08 -19.35
CA LYS A 167 -15.41 63.98 -20.26
C LYS A 167 -16.80 64.35 -19.74
N ILE A 168 -17.53 63.38 -19.18
CA ILE A 168 -18.84 63.63 -18.56
C ILE A 168 -18.70 64.58 -17.36
N ILE A 169 -17.65 64.42 -16.54
CA ILE A 169 -17.35 65.32 -15.43
C ILE A 169 -17.04 66.74 -15.93
N ASP A 170 -16.29 66.88 -17.02
CA ASP A 170 -15.98 68.19 -17.61
C ASP A 170 -17.24 68.90 -18.11
N ILE A 171 -18.16 68.18 -18.76
CA ILE A 171 -19.47 68.70 -19.17
C ILE A 171 -20.30 69.14 -17.96
N GLN A 172 -20.30 68.34 -16.88
CA GLN A 172 -20.96 68.74 -15.63
C GLN A 172 -20.36 70.02 -15.04
N ASN A 173 -19.03 70.18 -15.09
CA ASN A 173 -18.34 71.36 -14.58
C ASN A 173 -18.69 72.61 -15.42
N LYS A 174 -18.74 72.49 -16.76
CA LYS A 174 -19.18 73.57 -17.67
C LYS A 174 -20.62 73.98 -17.39
N SER A 175 -21.53 73.02 -17.22
CA SER A 175 -22.92 73.29 -16.85
C SER A 175 -23.03 74.02 -15.51
N LYS A 176 -22.39 73.51 -14.45
CA LYS A 176 -22.38 74.13 -13.11
C LYS A 176 -21.87 75.57 -13.17
N HIS A 177 -20.81 75.82 -13.95
CA HIS A 177 -20.28 77.17 -14.15
C HIS A 177 -21.33 78.11 -14.75
N LEU A 178 -21.94 77.72 -15.86
CA LEU A 178 -22.95 78.52 -16.57
C LEU A 178 -24.21 78.79 -15.72
N ILE A 179 -24.68 77.78 -14.99
CA ILE A 179 -25.82 77.90 -14.08
C ILE A 179 -25.49 78.86 -12.93
N SER A 180 -24.30 78.75 -12.33
CA SER A 180 -23.89 79.64 -11.23
C SER A 180 -23.82 81.12 -11.63
N LYS A 181 -23.59 81.40 -12.92
CA LYS A 181 -23.58 82.74 -13.50
C LYS A 181 -24.94 83.22 -14.02
N ASN A 182 -26.02 82.44 -13.85
CA ASN A 182 -27.36 82.73 -14.37
C ASN A 182 -27.37 82.99 -15.89
N HIS A 183 -26.69 82.12 -16.66
CA HIS A 183 -26.71 82.19 -18.12
C HIS A 183 -28.14 82.17 -18.68
N VAL A 184 -28.38 82.83 -19.82
CA VAL A 184 -29.74 82.97 -20.41
C VAL A 184 -30.40 81.61 -20.68
N ASN A 185 -29.59 80.59 -21.02
CA ASN A 185 -30.05 79.24 -21.33
C ASN A 185 -29.95 78.27 -20.13
N SER A 186 -29.88 78.76 -18.88
CA SER A 186 -29.68 77.90 -17.69
C SER A 186 -30.66 76.73 -17.57
N ASN A 187 -31.94 76.93 -17.95
CA ASN A 187 -32.94 75.86 -17.94
C ASN A 187 -32.62 74.74 -18.94
N GLN A 188 -32.19 75.11 -20.16
CA GLN A 188 -31.82 74.16 -21.20
C GLN A 188 -30.54 73.40 -20.82
N ILE A 189 -29.54 74.12 -20.28
CA ILE A 189 -28.28 73.55 -19.78
C ILE A 189 -28.54 72.49 -18.71
N HIS A 190 -29.40 72.81 -17.74
CA HIS A 190 -29.78 71.87 -16.69
C HIS A 190 -30.45 70.62 -17.27
N HIS A 191 -31.41 70.80 -18.17
CA HIS A 191 -32.11 69.70 -18.83
C HIS A 191 -31.16 68.79 -19.62
N ASP A 192 -30.29 69.37 -20.45
CA ASP A 192 -29.34 68.62 -21.27
C ASP A 192 -28.30 67.86 -20.43
N GLN A 193 -27.83 68.46 -19.33
CA GLN A 193 -26.95 67.79 -18.37
C GLN A 193 -27.66 66.62 -17.68
N GLU A 194 -28.88 66.81 -17.17
CA GLU A 194 -29.63 65.74 -16.52
C GLU A 194 -29.92 64.58 -17.46
N GLU A 195 -30.31 64.88 -18.70
CA GLU A 195 -30.57 63.85 -19.71
C GLU A 195 -29.29 63.08 -20.07
N LEU A 196 -28.17 63.77 -20.30
CA LEU A 196 -26.88 63.12 -20.59
C LEU A 196 -26.44 62.21 -19.45
N LEU A 197 -26.57 62.66 -18.20
CA LEU A 197 -26.21 61.85 -17.04
C LEU A 197 -27.10 60.61 -16.92
N LYS A 198 -28.40 60.75 -17.15
CA LYS A 198 -29.35 59.63 -17.17
C LYS A 198 -29.01 58.62 -18.26
N GLU A 199 -28.68 59.07 -19.47
CA GLU A 199 -28.26 58.17 -20.56
C GLU A 199 -26.95 57.44 -20.22
N PHE A 200 -25.98 58.13 -19.62
CA PHE A 200 -24.70 57.55 -19.21
C PHE A 200 -24.84 56.56 -18.04
N THR A 201 -25.71 56.84 -17.06
CA THR A 201 -26.01 55.87 -15.98
C THR A 201 -26.69 54.63 -16.55
N ASN A 202 -27.65 54.79 -17.46
CA ASN A 202 -28.32 53.67 -18.11
C ASN A 202 -27.35 52.80 -18.94
N LEU A 203 -26.37 53.42 -19.62
CA LEU A 203 -25.31 52.71 -20.33
C LEU A 203 -24.49 51.84 -19.36
N ASN A 204 -24.04 52.42 -18.24
CA ASN A 204 -23.28 51.70 -17.21
C ASN A 204 -24.07 50.55 -16.57
N GLU A 205 -25.35 50.76 -16.28
CA GLU A 205 -26.21 49.69 -15.75
C GLU A 205 -26.41 48.55 -16.76
N SER A 206 -26.65 48.90 -18.03
CA SER A 206 -26.81 47.92 -19.11
C SER A 206 -25.54 47.09 -19.31
N LEU A 207 -24.37 47.73 -19.25
CA LEU A 207 -23.07 47.07 -19.32
C LEU A 207 -22.91 46.06 -18.17
N LYS A 208 -23.15 46.49 -16.93
CA LYS A 208 -23.05 45.61 -15.74
C LYS A 208 -23.96 44.39 -15.80
N ILE A 209 -25.17 44.55 -16.33
CA ILE A 209 -26.11 43.43 -16.51
C ILE A 209 -25.54 42.40 -17.49
N VAL A 210 -25.01 42.85 -18.63
CA VAL A 210 -24.41 41.96 -19.63
C VAL A 210 -23.14 41.29 -19.08
N TYR A 211 -22.27 42.02 -18.37
CA TYR A 211 -21.10 41.45 -17.69
C TYR A 211 -21.48 40.33 -16.73
N LYS A 212 -22.45 40.60 -15.85
CA LYS A 212 -22.91 39.62 -14.86
C LYS A 212 -23.48 38.37 -15.52
N GLY A 213 -24.27 38.53 -16.59
CA GLY A 213 -24.79 37.39 -17.37
C GLY A 213 -23.70 36.58 -18.08
N LEU A 214 -22.67 37.24 -18.62
CA LEU A 214 -21.51 36.59 -19.24
C LEU A 214 -20.67 35.81 -18.22
N GLU A 215 -20.44 36.38 -17.04
CA GLU A 215 -19.73 35.73 -15.94
C GLU A 215 -20.51 34.50 -15.46
N GLU A 216 -21.82 34.62 -15.23
CA GLU A 216 -22.69 33.50 -14.85
C GLU A 216 -22.69 32.40 -15.91
N ALA A 217 -22.78 32.74 -17.20
CA ALA A 217 -22.74 31.75 -18.28
C ALA A 217 -21.38 31.03 -18.41
N ARG A 218 -20.27 31.70 -18.08
CA ARG A 218 -18.94 31.10 -17.99
C ARG A 218 -18.88 30.13 -16.81
N ASP A 219 -19.30 30.58 -15.62
CA ASP A 219 -19.26 29.79 -14.40
C ASP A 219 -20.13 28.52 -14.52
N ILE A 220 -21.33 28.63 -15.12
CA ILE A 220 -22.21 27.46 -15.40
C ILE A 220 -21.53 26.47 -16.33
N TYR A 221 -20.92 26.95 -17.41
CA TYR A 221 -20.21 26.06 -18.33
C TYR A 221 -19.05 25.35 -17.62
N GLU A 222 -18.22 26.10 -16.88
CA GLU A 222 -17.08 25.54 -16.15
C GLU A 222 -17.53 24.47 -15.16
N PHE A 223 -18.63 24.73 -14.45
CA PHE A 223 -19.29 23.75 -13.60
C PHE A 223 -19.69 22.48 -14.37
N GLU A 224 -20.41 22.60 -15.49
CA GLU A 224 -20.87 21.44 -16.28
C GLU A 224 -19.71 20.60 -16.83
N LYS A 225 -18.67 21.25 -17.35
CA LYS A 225 -17.46 20.57 -17.83
C LYS A 225 -16.74 19.84 -16.69
N ASN A 226 -16.61 20.48 -15.53
CA ASN A 226 -15.96 19.87 -14.38
C ASN A 226 -16.77 18.66 -13.86
N ILE A 227 -18.11 18.74 -13.88
CA ILE A 227 -18.97 17.58 -13.59
C ILE A 227 -18.69 16.45 -14.57
N GLU A 228 -18.74 16.70 -15.88
CA GLU A 228 -18.54 15.68 -16.91
C GLU A 228 -17.19 14.96 -16.75
N GLN A 229 -16.12 15.72 -16.53
CA GLN A 229 -14.79 15.17 -16.30
C GLN A 229 -14.72 14.27 -15.06
N ILE A 230 -15.33 14.69 -13.95
CA ILE A 230 -15.38 13.87 -12.73
C ILE A 230 -16.28 12.65 -12.93
N GLU A 231 -17.40 12.75 -13.65
CA GLU A 231 -18.27 11.61 -13.91
C GLU A 231 -17.59 10.52 -14.75
N ILE A 232 -16.83 10.92 -15.79
CA ILE A 232 -16.00 9.98 -16.58
C ILE A 232 -14.97 9.31 -15.66
N TRP A 233 -14.27 10.10 -14.84
CA TRP A 233 -13.28 9.57 -13.91
C TRP A 233 -13.90 8.61 -12.87
N ILE A 234 -15.08 8.93 -12.32
CA ILE A 234 -15.81 8.07 -11.39
C ILE A 234 -16.11 6.74 -12.07
N ARG A 235 -16.64 6.79 -13.30
CA ARG A 235 -16.97 5.60 -14.08
C ARG A 235 -15.74 4.72 -14.34
N ASP A 236 -14.60 5.31 -14.68
CA ASP A 236 -13.36 4.57 -14.90
C ASP A 236 -12.89 3.85 -13.63
N LYS A 237 -12.96 4.53 -12.47
CA LYS A 237 -12.63 3.91 -11.18
C LYS A 237 -13.64 2.84 -10.77
N GLU A 238 -14.94 3.03 -11.05
CA GLU A 238 -15.96 2.00 -10.81
C GLU A 238 -15.70 0.74 -11.63
N LEU A 239 -15.34 0.88 -12.92
CA LEU A 239 -15.00 -0.24 -13.80
C LEU A 239 -13.79 -1.04 -13.29
N MET A 240 -12.79 -0.35 -12.72
CA MET A 240 -11.61 -0.99 -12.12
C MET A 240 -12.00 -1.95 -10.97
N ILE A 241 -13.03 -1.61 -10.19
CA ILE A 241 -13.45 -2.34 -9.00
C ILE A 241 -14.49 -3.43 -9.33
N GLN A 242 -15.18 -3.30 -10.47
CA GLN A 242 -16.34 -4.13 -10.83
C GLN A 242 -15.98 -5.59 -11.13
N PHE A 243 -14.71 -5.88 -11.48
CA PHE A 243 -14.27 -7.24 -11.82
C PHE A 243 -14.27 -8.22 -10.65
N ASN A 244 -14.48 -7.75 -9.41
CA ASN A 244 -14.54 -8.60 -8.22
C ASN A 244 -13.35 -9.55 -8.07
N ASP A 245 -12.19 -9.15 -8.60
CA ASP A 245 -10.97 -9.92 -8.55
C ASP A 245 -10.43 -9.91 -7.12
N MET A 246 -10.28 -11.11 -6.55
CA MET A 246 -9.82 -11.34 -5.19
C MET A 246 -8.38 -11.88 -5.14
N GLY A 247 -7.70 -11.90 -6.29
CA GLY A 247 -6.39 -12.50 -6.45
C GLY A 247 -6.45 -14.03 -6.50
N GLU A 248 -5.52 -14.61 -7.25
CA GLU A 248 -5.38 -16.07 -7.39
C GLU A 248 -4.62 -16.68 -6.21
N ASP A 249 -3.70 -15.91 -5.63
CA ASP A 249 -2.87 -16.27 -4.48
C ASP A 249 -2.59 -15.05 -3.59
N TYR A 250 -1.81 -15.27 -2.53
CA TYR A 250 -1.45 -14.25 -1.55
C TYR A 250 -0.73 -13.04 -2.17
N GLU A 251 0.24 -13.28 -3.06
CA GLU A 251 1.06 -12.21 -3.64
C GLU A 251 0.25 -11.38 -4.64
N HIS A 252 -0.60 -12.03 -5.44
CA HIS A 252 -1.51 -11.35 -6.36
C HIS A 252 -2.54 -10.51 -5.58
N CYS A 253 -3.17 -11.07 -4.55
CA CYS A 253 -4.10 -10.33 -3.69
C CYS A 253 -3.43 -9.11 -3.02
N GLN A 254 -2.19 -9.27 -2.55
CA GLN A 254 -1.42 -8.16 -1.98
C GLN A 254 -1.08 -7.09 -3.02
N SER A 255 -0.78 -7.47 -4.27
CA SER A 255 -0.58 -6.52 -5.37
C SER A 255 -1.85 -5.73 -5.69
N LEU A 256 -3.02 -6.38 -5.72
CA LEU A 256 -4.30 -5.72 -5.91
C LEU A 256 -4.59 -4.71 -4.79
N LEU A 257 -4.28 -5.06 -3.53
CA LEU A 257 -4.44 -4.14 -2.40
C LEU A 257 -3.53 -2.91 -2.53
N ARG A 258 -2.27 -3.08 -2.96
CA ARG A 258 -1.36 -1.95 -3.23
C ARG A 258 -1.87 -1.05 -4.35
N LYS A 259 -2.36 -1.63 -5.45
CA LYS A 259 -2.98 -0.85 -6.53
C LYS A 259 -4.18 -0.04 -6.02
N LEU A 260 -4.97 -0.60 -5.10
CA LEU A 260 -6.09 0.11 -4.48
C LEU A 260 -5.63 1.23 -3.53
N ASP A 261 -4.51 1.05 -2.83
CA ASP A 261 -3.86 2.13 -2.05
C ASP A 261 -3.43 3.29 -2.95
N ASP A 262 -2.85 3.01 -4.12
CA ASP A 262 -2.48 4.03 -5.11
C ASP A 262 -3.72 4.80 -5.58
N VAL A 263 -4.83 4.12 -5.87
CA VAL A 263 -6.12 4.77 -6.15
C VAL A 263 -6.58 5.65 -4.99
N GLY A 264 -6.38 5.21 -3.74
CA GLY A 264 -6.68 6.03 -2.56
C GLY A 264 -5.85 7.33 -2.50
N THR A 265 -4.64 7.34 -3.08
CA THR A 265 -3.85 8.59 -3.20
C THR A 265 -4.40 9.51 -4.28
N ASP A 266 -4.76 8.98 -5.45
CA ASP A 266 -5.43 9.73 -6.52
C ASP A 266 -6.71 10.41 -6.00
N MET A 267 -7.51 9.68 -5.21
CA MET A 267 -8.76 10.18 -4.63
C MET A 267 -8.58 11.45 -3.80
N LYS A 268 -7.43 11.67 -3.15
CA LYS A 268 -7.19 12.90 -2.36
C LYS A 268 -7.03 14.13 -3.26
N VAL A 269 -6.47 13.96 -4.46
CA VAL A 269 -6.36 15.04 -5.45
C VAL A 269 -7.74 15.37 -6.01
N ASP A 270 -8.54 14.34 -6.29
CA ASP A 270 -9.88 14.51 -6.83
C ASP A 270 -10.89 15.00 -5.80
N GLU A 271 -10.69 14.72 -4.51
CA GLU A 271 -11.47 15.32 -3.41
C GLU A 271 -11.37 16.85 -3.42
N LYS A 272 -10.17 17.41 -3.72
CA LYS A 272 -10.00 18.86 -3.88
C LYS A 272 -10.80 19.39 -5.07
N LYS A 273 -10.81 18.67 -6.20
CA LYS A 273 -11.60 19.07 -7.38
C LYS A 273 -13.09 19.07 -7.05
N ILE A 274 -13.59 18.05 -6.35
CA ILE A 274 -14.98 17.98 -5.91
C ILE A 274 -15.31 19.13 -4.95
N THR A 275 -14.42 19.49 -4.03
CA THR A 275 -14.62 20.69 -3.19
C THR A 275 -14.70 21.97 -4.01
N SER A 276 -13.85 22.15 -5.02
CA SER A 276 -13.90 23.32 -5.91
C SER A 276 -15.17 23.37 -6.76
N ILE A 277 -15.67 22.21 -7.23
CA ILE A 277 -16.95 22.11 -7.94
C ILE A 277 -18.11 22.49 -7.00
N ASN A 278 -18.09 22.01 -5.75
CA ASN A 278 -19.08 22.36 -4.73
C ASN A 278 -19.07 23.88 -4.46
N GLU A 279 -17.91 24.49 -4.28
CA GLU A 279 -17.79 25.94 -4.09
C GLU A 279 -18.29 26.75 -5.28
N LEU A 280 -18.00 26.31 -6.52
CA LEU A 280 -18.50 26.95 -7.74
C LEU A 280 -20.03 26.83 -7.85
N ALA A 281 -20.57 25.64 -7.55
CA ALA A 281 -22.00 25.40 -7.55
C ALA A 281 -22.74 26.26 -6.50
N GLU A 282 -22.20 26.38 -5.29
CA GLU A 282 -22.77 27.25 -4.25
C GLU A 282 -22.82 28.72 -4.69
N LYS A 283 -21.77 29.20 -5.37
CA LYS A 283 -21.75 30.55 -5.93
C LYS A 283 -22.83 30.73 -7.00
N LEU A 284 -22.99 29.74 -7.88
CA LEU A 284 -23.98 29.75 -8.96
C LEU A 284 -25.43 29.69 -8.44
N VAL A 285 -25.70 28.88 -7.42
CA VAL A 285 -27.03 28.77 -6.78
C VAL A 285 -27.39 30.05 -6.03
N LYS A 286 -26.40 30.75 -5.43
CA LYS A 286 -26.63 32.07 -4.81
C LYS A 286 -26.90 33.17 -5.84
N LYS A 287 -26.22 33.14 -6.99
CA LYS A 287 -26.37 34.13 -8.06
C LYS A 287 -27.64 33.90 -8.90
N SER A 288 -28.01 32.65 -9.14
CA SER A 288 -29.12 32.23 -10.01
C SER A 288 -29.98 31.16 -9.33
N GLN A 289 -31.32 31.29 -9.37
CA GLN A 289 -32.26 30.26 -8.87
C GLN A 289 -32.35 29.06 -9.84
N ASN A 290 -31.21 28.54 -10.30
CA ASN A 290 -31.15 27.47 -11.29
C ASN A 290 -31.19 26.10 -10.61
N VAL A 291 -32.40 25.55 -10.44
CA VAL A 291 -32.68 24.26 -9.79
C VAL A 291 -31.90 23.09 -10.43
N ASN A 292 -31.53 23.20 -11.71
CA ASN A 292 -30.77 22.16 -12.41
C ASN A 292 -29.34 22.00 -11.86
N ILE A 293 -28.70 23.10 -11.46
CA ILE A 293 -27.34 23.09 -10.89
C ILE A 293 -27.33 22.34 -9.57
N GLU A 294 -28.31 22.62 -8.72
CA GLU A 294 -28.48 21.96 -7.42
C GLU A 294 -28.70 20.45 -7.59
N ASN A 295 -29.59 20.04 -8.51
CA ASN A 295 -29.85 18.63 -8.80
C ASN A 295 -28.59 17.90 -9.32
N LYS A 296 -27.84 18.51 -10.25
CA LYS A 296 -26.59 17.95 -10.76
C LYS A 296 -25.53 17.80 -9.66
N LEU A 297 -25.44 18.80 -8.77
CA LEU A 297 -24.52 18.76 -7.64
C LEU A 297 -24.84 17.62 -6.67
N LEU A 298 -26.12 17.47 -6.32
CA LEU A 298 -26.58 16.38 -5.45
C LEU A 298 -26.29 15.02 -6.07
N ALA A 299 -26.54 14.86 -7.37
CA ALA A 299 -26.24 13.63 -8.09
C ALA A 299 -24.73 13.30 -8.11
N LEU A 300 -23.87 14.30 -8.35
CA LEU A 300 -22.41 14.14 -8.32
C LEU A 300 -21.92 13.70 -6.93
N ASN A 301 -22.37 14.40 -5.88
CA ASN A 301 -21.96 14.10 -4.51
C ASN A 301 -22.43 12.71 -4.06
N GLU A 302 -23.62 12.28 -4.49
CA GLU A 302 -24.09 10.92 -4.23
C GLU A 302 -23.23 9.89 -4.98
N LYS A 303 -22.93 10.09 -6.27
CA LYS A 303 -22.00 9.22 -7.02
C LYS A 303 -20.63 9.13 -6.36
N TRP A 304 -20.06 10.25 -5.91
CA TRP A 304 -18.79 10.29 -5.20
C TRP A 304 -18.83 9.50 -3.88
N LYS A 305 -19.90 9.67 -3.10
CA LYS A 305 -20.11 8.91 -1.87
C LYS A 305 -20.22 7.42 -2.14
N GLN A 306 -20.99 7.02 -3.17
CA GLN A 306 -21.13 5.63 -3.56
C GLN A 306 -19.81 5.01 -4.03
N LEU A 307 -18.99 5.74 -4.81
CA LEU A 307 -17.66 5.28 -5.20
C LEU A 307 -16.77 5.03 -3.98
N ARG A 308 -16.74 5.97 -3.01
CA ARG A 308 -15.99 5.80 -1.76
C ARG A 308 -16.41 4.55 -0.98
N LEU A 309 -17.71 4.30 -0.90
CA LEU A 309 -18.25 3.11 -0.25
C LEU A 309 -17.80 1.84 -0.99
N LYS A 310 -17.99 1.78 -2.32
CA LYS A 310 -17.56 0.64 -3.16
C LYS A 310 -16.06 0.36 -3.04
N ILE A 311 -15.22 1.38 -3.03
CA ILE A 311 -13.76 1.25 -2.83
C ILE A 311 -13.46 0.65 -1.45
N SER A 312 -14.10 1.17 -0.39
CA SER A 312 -13.92 0.66 0.96
C SER A 312 -14.39 -0.78 1.10
N GLU A 313 -15.53 -1.14 0.52
CA GLU A 313 -16.07 -2.49 0.52
C GLU A 313 -15.18 -3.46 -0.26
N HIS A 314 -14.65 -3.03 -1.42
CA HIS A 314 -13.69 -3.83 -2.18
C HIS A 314 -12.38 -4.02 -1.41
N ARG A 315 -11.88 -2.97 -0.74
CA ARG A 315 -10.71 -3.07 0.15
C ARG A 315 -10.91 -4.12 1.24
N ASN A 316 -12.04 -4.03 1.95
CA ASN A 316 -12.35 -5.00 3.02
C ASN A 316 -12.42 -6.42 2.47
N ARG A 317 -13.06 -6.61 1.31
CA ARG A 317 -13.09 -7.92 0.66
C ARG A 317 -11.69 -8.43 0.31
N LEU A 318 -10.80 -7.57 -0.21
CA LEU A 318 -9.42 -7.97 -0.52
C LEU A 318 -8.64 -8.35 0.75
N ILE A 319 -8.85 -7.64 1.86
CA ILE A 319 -8.27 -7.99 3.16
C ILE A 319 -8.80 -9.35 3.64
N ASP A 320 -10.12 -9.55 3.59
CA ASP A 320 -10.77 -10.82 3.93
C ASP A 320 -10.23 -11.98 3.06
N ALA A 321 -10.03 -11.75 1.76
CA ALA A 321 -9.44 -12.75 0.84
C ALA A 321 -7.94 -13.00 1.14
N LEU A 322 -7.19 -11.97 1.51
CA LEU A 322 -5.77 -12.08 1.87
C LEU A 322 -5.56 -12.98 3.09
N GLU A 323 -6.45 -12.90 4.08
CA GLU A 323 -6.44 -13.81 5.24
C GLU A 323 -6.64 -15.27 4.82
N ILE A 324 -7.60 -15.53 3.93
CA ILE A 324 -7.85 -16.89 3.40
C ILE A 324 -6.67 -17.38 2.53
N HIS A 325 -6.05 -16.51 1.75
CA HIS A 325 -4.84 -16.84 0.99
C HIS A 325 -3.65 -17.14 1.91
N SER A 326 -3.53 -16.46 3.05
CA SER A 326 -2.53 -16.77 4.08
C SER A 326 -2.75 -18.16 4.65
N LEU A 327 -4.00 -18.51 5.00
CA LEU A 327 -4.34 -19.88 5.42
C LEU A 327 -3.95 -20.91 4.35
N ASN A 328 -4.24 -20.63 3.08
CA ASN A 328 -3.91 -21.52 1.97
C ASN A 328 -2.41 -21.75 1.82
N ARG A 329 -1.59 -20.73 2.09
CA ARG A 329 -0.13 -20.83 2.09
C ARG A 329 0.35 -21.73 3.23
N GLU A 330 -0.18 -21.55 4.45
CA GLU A 330 0.15 -22.41 5.59
C GLU A 330 -0.28 -23.87 5.35
N LEU A 331 -1.42 -24.10 4.70
CA LEU A 331 -1.85 -25.44 4.28
C LEU A 331 -0.88 -26.05 3.27
N ASP A 332 -0.39 -25.27 2.30
CA ASP A 332 0.59 -25.75 1.32
C ASP A 332 1.94 -26.08 1.99
N ASP A 333 2.40 -25.27 2.95
CA ASP A 333 3.61 -25.53 3.74
C ASP A 333 3.48 -26.82 4.56
N ILE A 334 2.33 -27.04 5.21
CA ILE A 334 2.05 -28.28 5.95
C ILE A 334 2.05 -29.49 4.99
N LYS A 335 1.42 -29.34 3.82
CA LYS A 335 1.40 -30.39 2.79
C LYS A 335 2.80 -30.72 2.28
N GLU A 336 3.67 -29.73 2.10
CA GLU A 336 5.06 -29.94 1.70
C GLU A 336 5.83 -30.72 2.78
N ARG A 337 5.71 -30.32 4.07
CA ARG A 337 6.31 -31.05 5.20
C ARG A 337 5.84 -32.50 5.29
N ILE A 338 4.55 -32.76 5.03
CA ILE A 338 4.01 -34.12 4.97
C ILE A 338 4.63 -34.90 3.82
N SER A 339 4.75 -34.29 2.64
CA SER A 339 5.35 -34.91 1.45
C SER A 339 6.84 -35.24 1.68
N GLU A 340 7.56 -34.35 2.37
CA GLU A 340 8.94 -34.60 2.81
C GLU A 340 9.01 -35.83 3.72
N LYS A 341 8.20 -35.90 4.78
CA LYS A 341 8.19 -37.07 5.69
C LYS A 341 7.75 -38.35 5.00
N HIS A 342 6.78 -38.28 4.08
CA HIS A 342 6.34 -39.41 3.27
C HIS A 342 7.49 -40.02 2.46
N SER A 343 8.32 -39.18 1.83
CA SER A 343 9.50 -39.64 1.09
C SER A 343 10.52 -40.38 1.98
N LEU A 344 10.65 -39.98 3.24
CA LEU A 344 11.54 -40.63 4.22
C LEU A 344 10.99 -41.97 4.72
N VAL A 345 9.66 -42.07 4.90
CA VAL A 345 9.00 -43.32 5.30
C VAL A 345 9.10 -44.36 4.19
N ILE A 346 8.93 -44.00 2.92
CA ILE A 346 9.00 -44.94 1.80
C ILE A 346 10.42 -45.49 1.55
N LYS A 347 11.46 -44.76 1.94
CA LYS A 347 12.84 -45.17 1.69
C LYS A 347 13.15 -46.57 2.28
N ASP A 348 13.56 -47.48 1.40
CA ASP A 348 13.90 -48.87 1.74
C ASP A 348 15.05 -48.97 2.75
N CYS A 349 15.06 -50.08 3.49
CA CYS A 349 15.93 -50.31 4.63
C CYS A 349 16.76 -51.57 4.42
N ASP A 350 17.91 -51.43 3.77
CA ASP A 350 18.90 -52.51 3.67
C ASP A 350 19.84 -52.46 4.87
N ALA A 351 19.72 -53.42 5.78
CA ALA A 351 20.62 -53.58 6.93
C ALA A 351 21.37 -54.91 6.84
N LYS A 352 22.69 -54.87 7.09
CA LYS A 352 23.55 -56.06 7.06
C LYS A 352 23.74 -56.70 8.43
N ASP A 353 23.61 -55.91 9.50
CA ASP A 353 23.86 -56.33 10.88
C ASP A 353 22.84 -55.72 11.85
N LEU A 354 22.87 -56.22 13.10
CA LEU A 354 21.94 -55.84 14.17
C LEU A 354 22.05 -54.34 14.53
N ASP A 355 23.24 -53.75 14.43
CA ASP A 355 23.45 -52.34 14.77
C ASP A 355 22.93 -51.41 13.68
N SER A 356 23.11 -51.76 12.40
CA SER A 356 22.53 -51.02 11.27
C SER A 356 21.00 -51.00 11.34
N ILE A 357 20.35 -52.13 11.64
CA ILE A 357 18.88 -52.18 11.73
C ILE A 357 18.36 -51.37 12.92
N ARG A 358 19.03 -51.42 14.09
CA ARG A 358 18.67 -50.60 15.26
C ARG A 358 18.81 -49.10 14.98
N ASN A 359 19.81 -48.72 14.19
CA ASN A 359 19.96 -47.32 13.79
C ASN A 359 18.84 -46.87 12.86
N ILE A 360 18.40 -47.73 11.94
CA ILE A 360 17.24 -47.46 11.08
C ILE A 360 15.95 -47.37 11.91
N GLU A 361 15.75 -48.28 12.87
CA GLU A 361 14.61 -48.28 13.80
C GLU A 361 14.51 -46.96 14.56
N ARG A 362 15.60 -46.49 15.19
CA ARG A 362 15.62 -45.19 15.89
C ARG A 362 15.32 -43.99 14.99
N LYS A 363 15.85 -44.00 13.76
CA LYS A 363 15.56 -42.94 12.78
C LYS A 363 14.08 -42.94 12.38
N HIS A 364 13.51 -44.13 12.18
CA HIS A 364 12.09 -44.30 11.87
C HIS A 364 11.18 -43.86 13.03
N GLU A 365 11.53 -44.21 14.27
CA GLU A 365 10.84 -43.72 15.46
C GLU A 365 10.82 -42.19 15.52
N THR A 366 11.96 -41.56 15.23
CA THR A 366 12.06 -40.09 15.16
C THR A 366 11.14 -39.52 14.08
N ILE A 367 11.09 -40.14 12.90
CA ILE A 367 10.20 -39.73 11.81
C ILE A 367 8.72 -39.87 12.22
N CYS A 368 8.31 -40.96 12.87
CA CYS A 368 6.92 -41.11 13.32
C CYS A 368 6.56 -40.09 14.43
N LEU A 369 7.51 -39.70 15.29
CA LEU A 369 7.31 -38.60 16.24
C LEU A 369 7.12 -37.25 15.52
N ASP A 370 7.94 -36.96 14.51
CA ASP A 370 7.79 -35.75 13.68
C ASP A 370 6.43 -35.70 12.99
N ILE A 371 5.96 -36.83 12.44
CA ILE A 371 4.63 -36.95 11.81
C ILE A 371 3.53 -36.67 12.83
N THR A 372 3.65 -37.21 14.04
CA THR A 372 2.70 -36.95 15.13
C THR A 372 2.68 -35.47 15.51
N ALA A 373 3.84 -34.81 15.56
CA ALA A 373 3.94 -33.38 15.82
C ALA A 373 3.29 -32.54 14.69
N ILE A 374 3.52 -32.90 13.41
CA ILE A 374 2.87 -32.24 12.27
C ILE A 374 1.34 -32.37 12.36
N GLN A 375 0.83 -33.55 12.73
CA GLN A 375 -0.61 -33.78 12.89
C GLN A 375 -1.21 -32.93 14.01
N GLN A 376 -0.52 -32.81 15.14
CA GLN A 376 -0.96 -31.95 16.24
C GLN A 376 -0.99 -30.48 15.83
N GLN A 377 0.05 -30.01 15.14
CA GLN A 377 0.11 -28.64 14.59
C GLN A 377 -1.03 -28.38 13.60
N PHE A 378 -1.26 -29.30 12.67
CA PHE A 378 -2.34 -29.19 11.69
C PHE A 378 -3.73 -29.17 12.33
N LYS A 379 -3.98 -30.03 13.33
CA LYS A 379 -5.24 -30.02 14.09
C LYS A 379 -5.44 -28.70 14.82
N ALA A 380 -4.41 -28.19 15.49
CA ALA A 380 -4.48 -26.90 16.19
C ALA A 380 -4.75 -25.75 15.21
N PHE A 381 -4.11 -25.75 14.04
CA PHE A 381 -4.32 -24.78 12.98
C PHE A 381 -5.78 -24.81 12.46
N ILE A 382 -6.35 -26.00 12.23
CA ILE A 382 -7.77 -26.11 11.84
C ILE A 382 -8.68 -25.58 12.94
N GLU A 383 -8.48 -26.03 14.18
CA GLU A 383 -9.37 -25.70 15.30
C GLU A 383 -9.36 -24.21 15.66
N LYS A 384 -8.21 -23.56 15.49
CA LYS A 384 -8.03 -22.16 15.86
C LYS A 384 -8.16 -21.24 14.66
N ASP A 385 -7.31 -21.39 13.65
CA ASP A 385 -7.14 -20.38 12.61
C ASP A 385 -8.19 -20.55 11.51
N PHE A 386 -8.36 -21.78 10.99
CA PHE A 386 -9.38 -22.05 9.96
C PHE A 386 -10.80 -21.84 10.47
N LYS A 387 -11.19 -22.44 11.62
CA LYS A 387 -12.54 -22.28 12.17
C LYS A 387 -12.88 -20.83 12.55
N ASN A 388 -11.91 -20.07 13.05
CA ASN A 388 -12.13 -18.65 13.35
C ASN A 388 -12.44 -17.89 12.05
N ILE A 389 -11.61 -18.06 11.03
CA ILE A 389 -11.81 -17.40 9.72
C ILE A 389 -13.11 -17.89 9.06
N GLU A 390 -13.44 -19.17 9.13
CA GLU A 390 -14.69 -19.73 8.62
C GLU A 390 -15.91 -19.11 9.33
N SER A 391 -15.86 -18.92 10.65
CA SER A 391 -16.96 -18.30 11.41
C SER A 391 -17.20 -16.83 11.05
N VAL A 392 -16.13 -16.10 10.69
CA VAL A 392 -16.19 -14.66 10.38
C VAL A 392 -16.48 -14.42 8.89
N LEU A 393 -15.90 -15.23 8.00
CA LEU A 393 -15.90 -15.02 6.55
C LEU A 393 -16.68 -16.07 5.74
N GLY A 394 -17.23 -17.10 6.40
CA GLY A 394 -17.91 -18.25 5.77
C GLY A 394 -18.97 -17.88 4.72
N THR A 395 -19.78 -16.86 4.99
CA THR A 395 -20.83 -16.40 4.07
C THR A 395 -20.32 -15.40 3.03
N LYS A 396 -19.20 -14.71 3.29
CA LYS A 396 -18.67 -13.65 2.44
C LYS A 396 -17.75 -14.17 1.33
N ASN A 397 -16.94 -15.19 1.63
CA ASN A 397 -15.92 -15.74 0.73
C ASN A 397 -16.02 -17.27 0.60
N ALA A 398 -17.24 -17.78 0.41
CA ALA A 398 -17.54 -19.21 0.38
C ALA A 398 -16.70 -20.00 -0.64
N GLU A 399 -16.46 -19.46 -1.84
CA GLU A 399 -15.69 -20.15 -2.88
C GLU A 399 -14.22 -20.37 -2.49
N LEU A 400 -13.56 -19.37 -1.92
CA LEU A 400 -12.17 -19.49 -1.46
C LEU A 400 -12.06 -20.43 -0.26
N LEU A 401 -13.00 -20.34 0.69
CA LEU A 401 -13.05 -21.24 1.84
C LEU A 401 -13.33 -22.69 1.43
N ASN A 402 -14.18 -22.93 0.43
CA ASN A 402 -14.41 -24.26 -0.12
C ASN A 402 -13.12 -24.85 -0.74
N LYS A 403 -12.30 -24.03 -1.39
CA LYS A 403 -10.97 -24.45 -1.88
C LYS A 403 -10.04 -24.82 -0.72
N SER A 404 -10.00 -24.00 0.33
CA SER A 404 -9.25 -24.28 1.55
C SER A 404 -9.69 -25.58 2.22
N GLN A 405 -11.00 -25.81 2.34
CA GLN A 405 -11.55 -27.06 2.87
C GLN A 405 -11.17 -28.27 2.01
N SER A 406 -11.18 -28.15 0.68
CA SER A 406 -10.71 -29.22 -0.21
C SER A 406 -9.22 -29.54 0.02
N LYS A 407 -8.38 -28.52 0.27
CA LYS A 407 -6.96 -28.74 0.64
C LYS A 407 -6.84 -29.44 1.99
N ILE A 408 -7.62 -29.03 2.99
CA ILE A 408 -7.66 -29.65 4.32
C ILE A 408 -7.99 -31.15 4.19
N ASN A 409 -9.05 -31.50 3.47
CA ASN A 409 -9.45 -32.90 3.28
C ASN A 409 -8.33 -33.73 2.63
N LYS A 410 -7.65 -33.18 1.61
CA LYS A 410 -6.49 -33.85 0.97
C LYS A 410 -5.33 -34.05 1.93
N ILE A 411 -5.07 -33.08 2.83
CA ILE A 411 -4.03 -33.20 3.84
C ILE A 411 -4.40 -34.29 4.86
N GLU A 412 -5.66 -34.36 5.30
CA GLU A 412 -6.16 -35.42 6.18
C GLU A 412 -6.00 -36.81 5.56
N GLU A 413 -6.38 -36.96 4.28
CA GLU A 413 -6.18 -38.21 3.52
C GLU A 413 -4.70 -38.61 3.45
N ASN A 414 -3.82 -37.66 3.12
CA ASN A 414 -2.37 -37.90 3.06
C ASN A 414 -1.78 -38.28 4.43
N LEU A 415 -2.22 -37.64 5.50
CA LEU A 415 -1.79 -37.97 6.87
C LEU A 415 -2.27 -39.36 7.29
N SER A 416 -3.51 -39.73 6.96
CA SER A 416 -4.02 -41.09 7.23
C SER A 416 -3.18 -42.14 6.53
N LYS A 417 -2.91 -41.95 5.23
CA LYS A 417 -2.05 -42.84 4.45
C LYS A 417 -0.63 -42.92 5.01
N LEU A 418 -0.03 -41.77 5.35
CA LEU A 418 1.30 -41.72 5.93
C LEU A 418 1.37 -42.43 7.30
N ASN A 419 0.33 -42.34 8.12
CA ASN A 419 0.25 -43.09 9.38
C ASN A 419 0.21 -44.60 9.16
N GLU A 420 -0.59 -45.07 8.21
CA GLU A 420 -0.65 -46.48 7.85
C GLU A 420 0.72 -46.97 7.37
N GLU A 421 1.39 -46.22 6.50
CA GLU A 421 2.74 -46.53 6.03
C GLU A 421 3.79 -46.50 7.16
N CYS A 422 3.74 -45.52 8.09
CA CYS A 422 4.63 -45.48 9.26
C CYS A 422 4.42 -46.72 10.14
N SER A 423 3.17 -47.09 10.39
CA SER A 423 2.80 -48.27 11.19
C SER A 423 3.29 -49.57 10.55
N LEU A 424 3.04 -49.75 9.24
CA LEU A 424 3.50 -50.91 8.50
C LEU A 424 5.03 -51.03 8.50
N LYS A 425 5.75 -49.91 8.35
CA LYS A 425 7.21 -49.89 8.42
C LYS A 425 7.71 -50.21 9.84
N SER A 426 7.07 -49.69 10.88
CA SER A 426 7.39 -50.03 12.27
C SER A 426 7.24 -51.54 12.54
N GLN A 427 6.17 -52.15 12.06
CA GLN A 427 5.96 -53.60 12.19
C GLN A 427 7.03 -54.41 11.44
N LYS A 428 7.36 -54.00 10.20
CA LYS A 428 8.44 -54.63 9.42
C LYS A 428 9.80 -54.51 10.10
N LEU A 429 10.15 -53.34 10.63
CA LEU A 429 11.41 -53.10 11.34
C LEU A 429 11.48 -53.92 12.64
N MET A 430 10.40 -53.98 13.42
CA MET A 430 10.32 -54.80 14.63
C MET A 430 10.59 -56.29 14.31
N LEU A 431 9.95 -56.83 13.27
CA LEU A 431 10.16 -58.22 12.84
C LEU A 431 11.61 -58.46 12.37
N LEU A 432 12.17 -57.50 11.63
CA LEU A 432 13.56 -57.58 11.16
C LEU A 432 14.56 -57.53 12.33
N VAL A 433 14.34 -56.67 13.32
CA VAL A 433 15.14 -56.61 14.55
C VAL A 433 15.07 -57.92 15.32
N LYS A 434 13.87 -58.51 15.51
CA LYS A 434 13.73 -59.83 16.15
C LYS A 434 14.51 -60.91 15.38
N THR A 435 14.41 -60.89 14.04
CA THR A 435 15.13 -61.84 13.16
C THR A 435 16.65 -61.73 13.32
N HIS A 436 17.20 -60.52 13.32
CA HIS A 436 18.64 -60.32 13.53
C HIS A 436 19.10 -60.68 14.95
N LYS A 437 18.27 -60.45 15.98
CA LYS A 437 18.55 -60.89 17.36
C LYS A 437 18.63 -62.42 17.45
N PHE A 438 17.71 -63.14 16.79
CA PHE A 438 17.75 -64.60 16.72
C PHE A 438 19.04 -65.10 16.06
N PHE A 439 19.42 -64.54 14.90
CA PHE A 439 20.66 -64.96 14.23
C PHE A 439 21.91 -64.66 15.07
N HIS A 440 21.91 -63.56 15.83
CA HIS A 440 23.00 -63.27 16.77
C HIS A 440 23.06 -64.32 17.87
N LEU A 441 21.94 -64.62 18.52
CA LEU A 441 21.84 -65.62 19.58
C LEU A 441 22.30 -67.01 19.10
N PHE A 442 21.84 -67.43 17.92
CA PHE A 442 22.26 -68.69 17.30
C PHE A 442 23.76 -68.72 17.04
N LYS A 443 24.34 -67.67 16.43
CA LYS A 443 25.79 -67.61 16.17
C LYS A 443 26.64 -67.68 17.44
N GLU A 444 26.18 -67.06 18.53
CA GLU A 444 26.85 -67.16 19.83
C GLU A 444 26.80 -68.58 20.40
N TYR A 445 25.65 -69.25 20.28
CA TYR A 445 25.50 -70.65 20.68
C TYR A 445 26.36 -71.59 19.82
N GLU A 446 26.28 -71.47 18.50
CA GLU A 446 27.05 -72.25 17.53
C GLU A 446 28.56 -72.16 17.82
N LYS A 447 29.08 -70.94 17.97
CA LYS A 447 30.49 -70.71 18.30
C LYS A 447 30.90 -71.30 19.65
N TRP A 448 30.02 -71.28 20.65
CA TRP A 448 30.29 -71.90 21.94
C TRP A 448 30.26 -73.43 21.83
N SER A 449 29.28 -74.00 21.15
CA SER A 449 29.14 -75.45 20.94
C SER A 449 30.32 -76.03 20.18
N GLU A 450 30.75 -75.38 19.10
CA GLU A 450 31.92 -75.79 18.32
C GLU A 450 33.17 -75.81 19.19
N LYS A 451 33.42 -74.76 19.98
CA LYS A 451 34.56 -74.72 20.93
C LYS A 451 34.45 -75.78 22.03
N MET A 452 33.25 -76.02 22.56
CA MET A 452 33.02 -77.02 23.60
C MET A 452 33.35 -78.43 23.07
N LEU A 453 32.88 -78.73 21.86
CA LEU A 453 33.19 -79.97 21.16
C LEU A 453 34.71 -80.12 20.96
N THR A 454 35.35 -79.16 20.28
CA THR A 454 36.76 -79.28 19.89
C THR A 454 37.74 -79.26 21.07
N ASP A 455 37.55 -78.33 22.00
CA ASP A 455 38.59 -78.00 22.98
C ASP A 455 38.45 -78.83 24.26
N ARG A 456 37.23 -79.30 24.58
CA ARG A 456 36.94 -79.97 25.85
C ARG A 456 36.46 -81.41 25.68
N LEU A 457 35.49 -81.65 24.80
CA LEU A 457 34.87 -82.98 24.69
C LEU A 457 35.71 -83.95 23.85
N THR A 458 36.29 -83.52 22.73
CA THR A 458 37.08 -84.41 21.86
C THR A 458 38.57 -84.44 22.19
N LYS A 459 39.02 -83.67 23.18
CA LYS A 459 40.44 -83.63 23.57
C LYS A 459 40.85 -84.92 24.30
N ASN A 460 41.91 -85.57 23.80
CA ASN A 460 42.44 -86.81 24.37
C ASN A 460 42.86 -86.67 25.84
N SER A 461 42.58 -87.73 26.61
CA SER A 461 43.02 -87.87 28.00
C SER A 461 44.44 -88.45 28.08
N ASN A 462 45.29 -87.84 28.90
CA ASN A 462 46.69 -88.21 29.07
C ASN A 462 46.98 -88.60 30.54
N SER A 463 46.04 -89.24 31.23
CA SER A 463 46.23 -89.62 32.62
C SER A 463 47.26 -90.74 32.77
N GLU A 464 48.30 -90.52 33.58
CA GLU A 464 49.38 -91.50 33.83
C GLU A 464 49.16 -92.33 35.10
N ASN A 465 48.24 -91.90 35.98
CA ASN A 465 47.94 -92.58 37.24
C ASN A 465 46.46 -92.43 37.67
N VAL A 466 46.05 -93.23 38.67
CA VAL A 466 44.67 -93.24 39.20
C VAL A 466 44.21 -91.86 39.69
N SER A 467 45.07 -91.07 40.32
CA SER A 467 44.70 -89.75 40.84
C SER A 467 44.40 -88.75 39.72
N GLN A 468 45.20 -88.75 38.65
CA GLN A 468 44.99 -87.91 37.47
C GLN A 468 43.70 -88.29 36.75
N ALA A 469 43.46 -89.60 36.54
CA ALA A 469 42.24 -90.10 35.92
C ALA A 469 40.98 -89.74 36.72
N LYS A 470 41.03 -89.84 38.05
CA LYS A 470 39.93 -89.43 38.94
C LYS A 470 39.64 -87.93 38.88
N ASN A 471 40.67 -87.10 38.81
CA ASN A 471 40.50 -85.66 38.71
C ASN A 471 39.92 -85.27 37.35
N GLU A 472 40.41 -85.85 36.24
CA GLU A 472 39.85 -85.63 34.91
C GLU A 472 38.38 -86.06 34.81
N LEU A 473 38.01 -87.20 35.42
CA LEU A 473 36.62 -87.65 35.48
C LEU A 473 35.74 -86.66 36.26
N LYS A 474 36.22 -86.18 37.41
CA LYS A 474 35.50 -85.19 38.22
C LYS A 474 35.33 -83.86 37.47
N ASP A 475 36.36 -83.38 36.80
CA ASP A 475 36.29 -82.16 35.99
C ASP A 475 35.29 -82.32 34.83
N HIS A 476 35.26 -83.50 34.20
CA HIS A 476 34.29 -83.84 33.14
C HIS A 476 32.85 -83.95 33.65
N GLU A 477 32.65 -84.44 34.87
CA GLU A 477 31.35 -84.41 35.55
C GLU A 477 30.90 -82.98 35.85
N CYS A 478 31.82 -82.09 36.22
CA CYS A 478 31.52 -80.66 36.38
C CYS A 478 31.11 -80.00 35.05
N LEU A 479 31.70 -80.39 33.92
CA LEU A 479 31.30 -79.89 32.59
C LEU A 479 29.84 -80.23 32.24
N LYS A 480 29.27 -81.29 32.83
CA LYS A 480 27.86 -81.63 32.63
C LYS A 480 26.92 -80.51 33.06
N ALA A 481 27.25 -79.78 34.13
CA ALA A 481 26.44 -78.66 34.59
C ALA A 481 26.44 -77.49 33.58
N GLU A 482 27.59 -77.23 32.93
CA GLU A 482 27.70 -76.22 31.87
C GLU A 482 26.86 -76.61 30.64
N LEU A 483 26.91 -77.88 30.23
CA LEU A 483 26.09 -78.40 29.13
C LEU A 483 24.59 -78.25 29.42
N VAL A 484 24.15 -78.63 30.62
CA VAL A 484 22.74 -78.53 31.04
C VAL A 484 22.25 -77.07 31.00
N SER A 485 23.04 -76.11 31.50
CA SER A 485 22.68 -74.70 31.40
C SER A 485 22.55 -74.22 29.95
N LYS A 486 23.33 -74.79 29.03
CA LYS A 486 23.27 -74.45 27.61
C LYS A 486 22.15 -75.16 26.85
N CYS A 487 21.61 -76.27 27.36
CA CYS A 487 20.36 -76.85 26.85
C CYS A 487 19.22 -75.82 26.93
N GLU A 488 19.12 -75.05 28.02
CA GLU A 488 18.12 -73.98 28.15
C GLU A 488 18.27 -72.92 27.06
N THR A 489 19.51 -72.58 26.69
CA THR A 489 19.77 -71.63 25.59
C THR A 489 19.38 -72.19 24.23
N ASN A 490 19.53 -73.51 24.00
CA ASN A 490 19.07 -74.14 22.77
C ASN A 490 17.55 -74.20 22.68
N GLU A 491 16.88 -74.54 23.78
CA GLU A 491 15.41 -74.48 23.86
C GLU A 491 14.90 -73.06 23.60
N ARG A 492 15.59 -72.05 24.11
CA ARG A 492 15.29 -70.65 23.79
C ARG A 492 15.45 -70.34 22.30
N ILE A 493 16.55 -70.76 21.66
CA ILE A 493 16.75 -70.60 20.21
C ILE A 493 15.61 -71.28 19.45
N LYS A 494 15.25 -72.50 19.81
CA LYS A 494 14.15 -73.24 19.17
C LYS A 494 12.82 -72.51 19.31
N ASN A 495 12.48 -72.06 20.52
CA ASN A 495 11.23 -71.36 20.78
C ASN A 495 11.16 -70.02 20.03
N GLU A 496 12.20 -69.18 20.12
CA GLU A 496 12.29 -67.90 19.39
C GLU A 496 12.26 -68.12 17.86
N GLY A 497 12.94 -69.17 17.38
CA GLY A 497 12.95 -69.52 15.96
C GLY A 497 11.58 -69.99 15.45
N LEU A 498 10.87 -70.84 16.19
CA LEU A 498 9.51 -71.28 15.85
C LEU A 498 8.50 -70.14 15.87
N GLU A 499 8.60 -69.23 16.84
CA GLU A 499 7.79 -68.01 16.91
C GLU A 499 8.04 -67.13 15.67
N LEU A 500 9.30 -66.89 15.33
CA LEU A 500 9.68 -66.11 14.14
C LEU A 500 9.22 -66.75 12.83
N LEU A 501 9.33 -68.08 12.71
CA LEU A 501 8.78 -68.79 11.56
C LEU A 501 7.28 -68.57 11.43
N ASN A 502 6.55 -68.57 12.55
CA ASN A 502 5.12 -68.29 12.56
C ASN A 502 4.79 -66.85 12.14
N GLU A 503 5.53 -65.86 12.65
CA GLU A 503 5.40 -64.45 12.25
C GLU A 503 5.77 -64.22 10.77
N LEU A 504 6.74 -64.97 10.24
CA LEU A 504 7.22 -64.86 8.86
C LEU A 504 6.38 -65.62 7.83
N LYS A 505 5.47 -66.53 8.24
CA LYS A 505 4.64 -67.35 7.32
C LYS A 505 3.93 -66.56 6.23
N ASN A 506 3.50 -65.35 6.56
CA ASN A 506 2.74 -64.48 5.66
C ASN A 506 3.62 -63.44 4.94
N THR A 507 4.96 -63.54 5.08
CA THR A 507 5.91 -62.65 4.44
C THR A 507 6.56 -63.30 3.23
N GLN A 508 6.97 -62.51 2.23
CA GLN A 508 7.67 -63.00 1.03
C GLN A 508 9.16 -63.38 1.30
N ASN A 509 9.59 -63.49 2.56
CA ASN A 509 11.00 -63.64 2.91
C ASN A 509 11.43 -65.10 3.09
N GLN A 510 11.28 -65.88 2.01
CA GLN A 510 11.59 -67.32 1.97
C GLN A 510 13.03 -67.61 2.39
N SER A 511 13.97 -66.74 2.03
CA SER A 511 15.39 -66.86 2.40
C SER A 511 15.60 -66.88 3.92
N ASN A 512 14.92 -66.01 4.67
CA ASN A 512 15.05 -65.98 6.12
C ASN A 512 14.36 -67.17 6.78
N ILE A 513 13.22 -67.62 6.25
CA ILE A 513 12.51 -68.82 6.71
C ILE A 513 13.46 -70.03 6.64
N GLU A 514 14.09 -70.27 5.48
CA GLU A 514 15.03 -71.36 5.28
C GLU A 514 16.24 -71.29 6.20
N LYS A 515 16.82 -70.09 6.37
CA LYS A 515 17.95 -69.88 7.28
C LYS A 515 17.57 -70.15 8.74
N ILE A 516 16.42 -69.67 9.20
CA ILE A 516 15.94 -69.91 10.57
C ILE A 516 15.72 -71.40 10.81
N THR A 517 15.07 -72.10 9.87
CA THR A 517 14.88 -73.55 9.95
C THR A 517 16.22 -74.29 10.01
N SER A 518 17.19 -73.89 9.18
CA SER A 518 18.53 -74.47 9.20
C SER A 518 19.26 -74.21 10.53
N CYS A 519 19.11 -73.01 11.12
CA CYS A 519 19.68 -72.68 12.43
C CYS A 519 19.10 -73.56 13.54
N ILE A 520 17.78 -73.74 13.57
CA ILE A 520 17.13 -74.63 14.56
C ILE A 520 17.62 -76.07 14.40
N ALA A 521 17.67 -76.58 13.16
CA ALA A 521 18.15 -77.94 12.91
C ALA A 521 19.62 -78.12 13.34
N LYS A 522 20.49 -77.15 12.99
CA LYS A 522 21.90 -77.19 13.37
C LYS A 522 22.10 -77.06 14.89
N SER A 523 21.28 -76.27 15.59
CA SER A 523 21.41 -76.14 17.04
C SER A 523 21.00 -77.42 17.78
N GLU A 524 19.97 -78.13 17.30
CA GLU A 524 19.60 -79.46 17.80
C GLU A 524 20.68 -80.52 17.50
N GLU A 525 21.28 -80.49 16.31
CA GLU A 525 22.38 -81.39 15.94
C GLU A 525 23.62 -81.18 16.81
N LEU A 526 24.00 -79.92 17.04
CA LEU A 526 25.11 -79.57 17.93
C LEU A 526 24.84 -80.04 19.37
N GLN A 527 23.62 -79.85 19.88
CA GLN A 527 23.26 -80.34 21.21
C GLN A 527 23.40 -81.86 21.31
N LYS A 528 22.82 -82.61 20.38
CA LYS A 528 22.91 -84.08 20.36
C LYS A 528 24.36 -84.55 20.26
N SER A 529 25.17 -83.90 19.43
CA SER A 529 26.59 -84.20 19.28
C SER A 529 27.36 -83.96 20.58
N MET A 530 27.11 -82.84 21.27
CA MET A 530 27.74 -82.55 22.57
C MET A 530 27.34 -83.57 23.64
N GLU A 531 26.07 -83.96 23.70
CA GLU A 531 25.58 -85.00 24.63
C GLU A 531 26.24 -86.36 24.34
N HIS A 532 26.36 -86.73 23.06
CA HIS A 532 27.00 -87.97 22.63
C HIS A 532 28.50 -87.99 22.97
N GLU A 533 29.25 -86.95 22.60
CA GLU A 533 30.69 -86.85 22.88
C GLU A 533 30.98 -86.78 24.38
N TRP A 534 30.13 -86.08 25.15
CA TRP A 534 30.25 -86.09 26.61
C TRP A 534 30.09 -87.50 27.18
N GLN A 535 29.10 -88.26 26.70
CA GLN A 535 28.86 -89.62 27.15
C GLN A 535 30.01 -90.56 26.76
N ASN A 536 30.49 -90.51 25.51
CA ASN A 536 31.62 -91.31 25.03
C ASN A 536 32.88 -91.04 25.87
N LYS A 537 33.21 -89.77 26.10
CA LYS A 537 34.37 -89.39 26.91
C LYS A 537 34.22 -89.80 28.38
N ASN A 538 33.01 -89.69 28.93
CA ASN A 538 32.73 -90.13 30.30
C ASN A 538 32.95 -91.64 30.46
N ASP A 539 32.48 -92.44 29.50
CA ASP A 539 32.67 -93.89 29.53
C ASP A 539 34.13 -94.28 29.33
N TYR A 540 34.85 -93.57 28.44
CA TYR A 540 36.29 -93.73 28.25
C TYR A 540 37.11 -93.38 29.50
N LEU A 541 36.82 -92.25 30.16
CA LEU A 541 37.48 -91.83 31.39
C LEU A 541 37.26 -92.84 32.54
N LYS A 542 36.04 -93.40 32.65
CA LYS A 542 35.76 -94.48 33.60
C LYS A 542 36.58 -95.74 33.31
N GLN A 543 36.73 -96.10 32.03
CA GLN A 543 37.58 -97.23 31.63
C GLN A 543 39.06 -96.97 31.96
N ILE A 544 39.57 -95.75 31.72
CA ILE A 544 40.94 -95.35 32.10
C ILE A 544 41.11 -95.44 33.62
N GLU A 545 40.16 -94.92 34.40
CA GLU A 545 40.21 -94.98 35.87
C GLU A 545 40.24 -96.43 36.36
N GLN A 546 39.44 -97.31 35.77
CA GLN A 546 39.43 -98.76 36.07
C GLN A 546 40.74 -99.45 35.67
N LEU A 547 41.29 -99.13 34.49
CA LEU A 547 42.55 -99.67 34.01
C LEU A 547 43.71 -99.28 34.94
N HIS A 548 43.79 -98.02 35.35
CA HIS A 548 44.83 -97.57 36.28
C HIS A 548 44.67 -98.22 37.66
N LYS A 549 43.43 -98.37 38.16
CA LYS A 549 43.19 -99.14 39.41
C LYS A 549 43.66 -100.60 39.27
N PHE A 550 43.44 -101.21 38.12
CA PHE A 550 43.91 -102.56 37.83
C PHE A 550 45.44 -102.62 37.76
N ILE A 551 46.10 -101.67 37.08
CA ILE A 551 47.56 -101.59 37.02
C ILE A 551 48.15 -101.40 38.42
N ASP A 552 47.58 -100.53 39.25
CA ASP A 552 48.04 -100.32 40.63
C ASP A 552 47.86 -101.59 41.47
N ASN A 553 46.72 -102.27 41.37
CA ASN A 553 46.49 -103.56 42.03
C ASN A 553 47.45 -104.64 41.52
N TRP A 554 47.68 -104.71 40.21
CA TRP A 554 48.64 -105.64 39.61
C TRP A 554 50.05 -105.35 40.10
N LYS A 555 50.51 -104.10 40.12
CA LYS A 555 51.83 -103.72 40.68
C LYS A 555 51.95 -104.10 42.16
N LEU A 556 50.89 -103.93 42.94
CA LEU A 556 50.86 -104.36 44.34
C LEU A 556 50.97 -105.88 44.46
N SER A 557 50.20 -106.63 43.66
CA SER A 557 50.25 -108.10 43.62
C SER A 557 51.59 -108.62 43.11
N ASP A 558 52.17 -108.01 42.08
CA ASP A 558 53.46 -108.36 41.48
C ASP A 558 54.61 -108.05 42.44
N SER A 559 54.59 -106.89 43.11
CA SER A 559 55.54 -106.56 44.18
C SER A 559 55.42 -107.54 45.35
N TRP A 560 54.19 -107.92 45.72
CA TRP A 560 53.95 -108.94 46.74
C TRP A 560 54.48 -110.31 46.30
N LEU A 561 54.19 -110.76 45.07
CA LEU A 561 54.67 -112.01 44.51
C LEU A 561 56.19 -112.02 44.39
N THR A 562 56.82 -110.96 43.88
CA THR A 562 58.28 -110.82 43.78
C THR A 562 58.94 -110.87 45.16
N SER A 563 58.35 -110.21 46.16
CA SER A 563 58.83 -110.27 47.55
C SER A 563 58.71 -111.69 48.12
N LYS A 564 57.61 -112.39 47.79
CA LYS A 564 57.36 -113.78 48.18
C LYS A 564 58.30 -114.76 47.45
N GLU A 565 58.55 -114.57 46.17
CA GLU A 565 59.50 -115.34 45.36
C GLU A 565 60.92 -115.14 45.87
N ALA A 566 61.36 -113.89 46.08
CA ALA A 566 62.65 -113.56 46.69
C ALA A 566 62.83 -114.20 48.08
N PHE A 567 61.75 -114.31 48.85
CA PHE A 567 61.77 -115.01 50.14
C PHE A 567 61.90 -116.54 49.97
N LEU A 568 61.28 -117.16 48.96
CA LEU A 568 61.38 -118.60 48.68
C LEU A 568 62.71 -119.01 48.05
N THR A 569 63.28 -118.17 47.18
CA THR A 569 64.59 -118.42 46.54
C THR A 569 65.77 -118.09 47.46
N ASN A 570 65.51 -117.56 48.66
CA ASN A 570 66.54 -117.29 49.64
C ASN A 570 67.08 -118.61 50.21
N GLU A 571 68.29 -119.00 49.80
CA GLU A 571 68.98 -120.22 50.24
C GLU A 571 69.55 -120.13 51.67
N ASP A 572 69.36 -119.00 52.37
CA ASP A 572 69.78 -118.82 53.76
C ASP A 572 68.91 -119.64 54.72
N LEU A 573 69.41 -120.81 55.11
CA LEU A 573 68.78 -121.73 56.06
C LEU A 573 68.87 -121.26 57.52
N GLY A 574 69.52 -120.13 57.80
CA GLY A 574 69.68 -119.58 59.15
C GLY A 574 70.80 -120.25 59.95
N ILE A 575 71.65 -119.41 60.56
CA ILE A 575 72.93 -119.83 61.19
C ILE A 575 72.75 -120.34 62.64
N ASN A 576 71.53 -120.31 63.20
CA ASN A 576 71.25 -120.78 64.56
C ASN A 576 69.77 -121.17 64.76
N LEU A 577 69.51 -121.97 65.81
CA LEU A 577 68.18 -122.49 66.17
C LEU A 577 67.09 -121.41 66.29
N LYS A 578 67.43 -120.21 66.82
CA LYS A 578 66.49 -119.08 66.91
C LYS A 578 66.18 -118.47 65.54
N ALA A 579 67.15 -118.41 64.63
CA ALA A 579 66.98 -117.92 63.27
C ALA A 579 66.16 -118.90 62.44
N VAL A 580 66.44 -120.21 62.57
CA VAL A 580 65.66 -121.30 61.95
C VAL A 580 64.21 -121.27 62.44
N ASP A 581 63.96 -121.18 63.75
CA ASP A 581 62.59 -121.12 64.30
C ASP A 581 61.83 -119.85 63.85
N LYS A 582 62.55 -118.74 63.63
CA LYS A 582 61.98 -117.49 63.08
C LYS A 582 61.68 -117.61 61.58
N LEU A 583 62.50 -118.35 60.82
CA LEU A 583 62.26 -118.68 59.42
C LEU A 583 61.09 -119.65 59.27
N ILE A 584 60.99 -120.68 60.11
CA ILE A 584 59.85 -121.61 60.17
C ILE A 584 58.56 -120.88 60.50
N LYS A 585 58.55 -119.99 61.52
CA LYS A 585 57.38 -119.15 61.81
C LYS A 585 57.01 -118.26 60.63
N LYS A 586 57.99 -117.68 59.93
CA LYS A 586 57.73 -116.90 58.71
C LYS A 586 57.18 -117.76 57.56
N MET A 587 57.58 -119.03 57.44
CA MET A 587 57.02 -120.00 56.49
C MET A 587 55.58 -120.40 56.82
N ILE A 588 55.20 -120.48 58.10
CA ILE A 588 53.84 -120.83 58.52
C ILE A 588 52.83 -119.71 58.16
N TYR A 589 53.27 -118.45 58.13
CA TYR A 589 52.47 -117.29 57.72
C TYR A 589 52.75 -116.85 56.28
N PHE A 590 53.51 -117.66 55.54
CA PHE A 590 53.71 -117.49 54.10
C PHE A 590 52.47 -117.97 53.37
#